data_AF-A0A8S1K7W9-F1
#
_entry.id   AF-A0A8S1K7W9-F1
#
_cell.length_a   1.000
_cell.length_b   1.000
_cell.length_c   1.000
_cell.angle_alpha   90.00
_cell.angle_beta   90.00
_cell.angle_gamma   90.00
#
_symmetry.space_group_name_H-M   'P 1'
#
loop_
_entity.id
_entity.type
_entity.pdbx_description
1 polymer ?
#
loop_
_entity_poly.entity_id
_entity_poly.type
_entity_poly.pdbx_seq_one_letter_code
_entity_poly.pdbx_strand_id
1 'polypeptide(L)'
;MKLEILWMQNQKYINQLLKQQCSCQFILIQENIMKDYKIVLEHYFSFEQLILLVEFKVHFIHFQWKDLYFQEKEQIKLIVQIKVYQNQLKYFIGLSDINVGMFFMLIFVQFLTYQYAVSYGLLLSTVIPKIEVATALVPALVIPFMILGGFFVNQDNIPYIFYPFTYLSMFKYGFEASVINEFDDVNYECMPGNPCKPIEMLSITLTKWECRYILIGLAVGIRMFAYLALHLISSPEKPKLKSPESMQIQNNKI
;
A
#
# COMPACT_ATOMS: atom_id res chain seq x y z
N MET A 1 5.30 -32.68 34.01
CA MET A 1 3.90 -32.74 33.55
C MET A 1 3.08 -31.46 33.77
N LYS A 2 2.67 -31.04 34.99
CA LYS A 2 1.84 -29.80 35.17
C LYS A 2 2.54 -28.51 34.75
N LEU A 3 3.83 -28.37 35.08
CA LEU A 3 4.66 -27.24 34.64
C LEU A 3 4.78 -27.22 33.12
N GLU A 4 5.12 -28.33 32.47
CA GLU A 4 5.23 -28.41 30.99
C GLU A 4 3.91 -28.08 30.28
N ILE A 5 2.76 -28.49 30.83
CA ILE A 5 1.45 -28.12 30.27
C ILE A 5 1.19 -26.62 30.41
N LEU A 6 1.53 -26.02 31.55
CA LEU A 6 1.44 -24.57 31.76
C LEU A 6 2.38 -23.80 30.82
N TRP A 7 3.60 -24.30 30.59
CA TRP A 7 4.55 -23.71 29.65
C TRP A 7 4.08 -23.82 28.20
N MET A 8 3.53 -24.97 27.79
CA MET A 8 2.94 -25.12 26.46
C MET A 8 1.71 -24.22 26.26
N GLN A 9 0.89 -24.01 27.30
CA GLN A 9 -0.21 -23.05 27.25
C GLN A 9 0.29 -21.60 27.14
N ASN A 10 1.32 -21.25 27.91
CA ASN A 10 1.91 -19.92 27.89
C ASN A 10 2.59 -19.61 26.54
N GLN A 11 3.30 -20.58 25.96
CA GLN A 11 3.92 -20.43 24.63
C GLN A 11 2.86 -20.25 23.53
N LYS A 12 1.78 -21.04 23.55
CA LYS A 12 0.67 -20.88 22.61
C LYS A 12 0.04 -19.49 22.74
N TYR A 13 -0.11 -19.00 23.97
CA TYR A 13 -0.65 -17.67 24.25
C TYR A 13 0.28 -16.55 23.73
N ILE A 14 1.59 -16.61 23.99
CA ILE A 14 2.56 -15.62 23.49
C ILE A 14 2.61 -15.62 21.96
N ASN A 15 2.67 -16.80 21.32
CA ASN A 15 2.65 -16.90 19.86
C ASN A 15 1.34 -16.36 19.27
N GLN A 16 0.21 -16.58 19.95
CA GLN A 16 -1.09 -16.05 19.54
C GLN A 16 -1.11 -14.52 19.63
N LEU A 17 -0.51 -13.93 20.66
CA LEU A 17 -0.39 -12.48 20.84
C LEU A 17 0.54 -11.84 19.81
N LEU A 18 1.71 -12.43 19.56
CA LEU A 18 2.64 -11.96 18.50
C LEU A 18 1.96 -11.98 17.13
N LYS A 19 1.24 -13.07 16.84
CA LYS A 19 0.46 -13.19 15.62
C LYS A 19 -0.65 -12.14 15.57
N GLN A 20 -1.34 -11.87 16.68
CA GLN A 20 -2.35 -10.81 16.77
C GLN A 20 -1.76 -9.42 16.52
N GLN A 21 -0.58 -9.11 17.06
CA GLN A 21 0.12 -7.84 16.81
C GLN A 21 0.50 -7.68 15.33
N CYS A 22 1.06 -8.73 14.70
CA CYS A 22 1.33 -8.74 13.26
C CYS A 22 0.04 -8.59 12.43
N SER A 23 -1.05 -9.23 12.88
CA SER A 23 -2.36 -9.13 12.23
C SER A 23 -2.89 -7.71 12.25
N CYS A 24 -2.78 -7.01 13.38
CA CYS A 24 -3.19 -5.61 13.50
C CYS A 24 -2.37 -4.68 12.59
N GLN A 25 -1.05 -4.89 12.53
CA GLN A 25 -0.19 -4.12 11.62
C GLN A 25 -0.57 -4.37 10.15
N PHE A 26 -0.77 -5.63 9.79
CA PHE A 26 -1.20 -6.00 8.45
C PHE A 26 -2.55 -5.37 8.09
N ILE A 27 -3.58 -5.55 8.92
CA ILE A 27 -4.93 -5.01 8.71
C ILE A 27 -4.88 -3.50 8.54
N LEU A 28 -4.07 -2.78 9.32
CA LEU A 28 -3.97 -1.34 9.15
C LEU A 28 -3.34 -0.94 7.82
N ILE A 29 -2.25 -1.60 7.42
CA ILE A 29 -1.64 -1.36 6.11
C ILE A 29 -2.72 -1.57 5.03
N GLN A 30 -3.57 -2.60 5.16
CA GLN A 30 -4.70 -2.82 4.25
C GLN A 30 -5.73 -1.69 4.29
N GLU A 31 -6.22 -1.32 5.47
CA GLU A 31 -7.27 -0.29 5.61
C GLU A 31 -6.81 1.07 5.09
N ASN A 32 -5.57 1.46 5.40
CA ASN A 32 -5.00 2.73 4.94
C ASN A 32 -4.88 2.72 3.42
N ILE A 33 -4.30 1.66 2.86
CA ILE A 33 -4.12 1.54 1.42
C ILE A 33 -5.47 1.55 0.68
N MET A 34 -6.47 0.82 1.17
CA MET A 34 -7.79 0.78 0.54
C MET A 34 -8.49 2.14 0.58
N LYS A 35 -8.34 2.88 1.68
CA LYS A 35 -8.83 4.27 1.79
C LYS A 35 -8.08 5.18 0.82
N ASP A 36 -6.75 5.10 0.80
CA ASP A 36 -5.89 5.90 -0.08
C ASP A 36 -6.27 5.66 -1.55
N TYR A 37 -6.45 4.40 -1.96
CA TYR A 37 -6.91 4.07 -3.31
C TYR A 37 -8.26 4.68 -3.64
N LYS A 38 -9.23 4.57 -2.75
CA LYS A 38 -10.58 5.09 -2.97
C LYS A 38 -10.57 6.61 -3.14
N ILE A 39 -9.87 7.33 -2.25
CA ILE A 39 -9.72 8.79 -2.31
C ILE A 39 -9.08 9.19 -3.63
N VAL A 40 -7.98 8.54 -3.99
CA VAL A 40 -7.23 8.81 -5.22
C VAL A 40 -8.11 8.59 -6.45
N LEU A 41 -8.84 7.48 -6.53
CA LEU A 41 -9.72 7.18 -7.65
C LEU A 41 -10.88 8.18 -7.77
N GLU A 42 -11.62 8.40 -6.68
CA GLU A 42 -12.75 9.34 -6.68
C GLU A 42 -12.29 10.74 -7.09
N HIS A 43 -11.12 11.17 -6.62
CA HIS A 43 -10.55 12.45 -6.99
C HIS A 43 -10.13 12.50 -8.47
N TYR A 44 -9.38 11.50 -8.96
CA TYR A 44 -8.95 11.46 -10.37
C TYR A 44 -10.10 11.35 -11.36
N PHE A 45 -11.19 10.66 -11.01
CA PHE A 45 -12.37 10.57 -11.87
C PHE A 45 -13.27 11.81 -11.77
N SER A 46 -13.31 12.50 -10.62
CA SER A 46 -14.06 13.75 -10.43
C SER A 46 -13.41 14.94 -11.13
N PHE A 47 -12.08 14.96 -11.22
CA PHE A 47 -11.34 15.88 -12.08
C PHE A 47 -11.31 15.30 -13.51
N GLU A 48 -12.32 15.62 -14.31
CA GLU A 48 -12.55 15.07 -15.65
C GLU A 48 -11.29 14.83 -16.51
N GLN A 49 -11.35 13.76 -17.32
CA GLN A 49 -10.47 13.49 -18.47
C GLN A 49 -10.32 14.69 -19.44
N LEU A 50 -11.18 15.71 -19.34
CA LEU A 50 -11.19 16.91 -20.18
C LEU A 50 -10.06 17.92 -19.84
N ILE A 51 -9.60 18.00 -18.58
CA ILE A 51 -8.52 18.92 -18.16
C ILE A 51 -7.13 18.31 -18.43
N LEU A 52 -7.03 16.97 -18.43
CA LEU A 52 -5.81 16.22 -18.73
C LEU A 52 -5.28 16.42 -20.16
N LEU A 53 -6.11 16.86 -21.13
CA LEU A 53 -5.62 17.19 -22.47
C LEU A 53 -5.07 18.63 -22.60
N VAL A 54 -5.37 19.52 -21.65
CA VAL A 54 -5.09 20.98 -21.81
C VAL A 54 -4.03 21.51 -20.86
N GLU A 55 -3.89 21.00 -19.61
CA GLU A 55 -3.02 21.62 -18.60
C GLU A 55 -1.90 20.72 -18.04
N PHE A 56 -1.17 20.01 -18.89
CA PHE A 56 -0.20 18.99 -18.43
C PHE A 56 1.14 19.51 -17.85
N LYS A 57 1.38 20.82 -17.73
CA LYS A 57 2.71 21.32 -17.32
C LYS A 57 2.81 22.02 -15.97
N VAL A 58 1.71 22.44 -15.34
CA VAL A 58 1.79 23.35 -14.17
C VAL A 58 1.06 22.79 -12.91
N HIS A 59 0.05 21.93 -13.06
CA HIS A 59 -0.78 21.49 -11.92
C HIS A 59 -0.28 20.25 -11.14
N PHE A 60 0.80 19.60 -11.57
CA PHE A 60 1.30 18.37 -10.95
C PHE A 60 1.82 18.57 -9.51
N ILE A 61 2.53 19.68 -9.27
CA ILE A 61 3.10 19.98 -7.96
C ILE A 61 1.98 20.36 -6.98
N HIS A 62 1.05 21.25 -7.38
CA HIS A 62 -0.04 21.70 -6.52
C HIS A 62 -1.01 20.57 -6.10
N PHE A 63 -1.19 19.59 -6.98
CA PHE A 63 -1.94 18.36 -6.73
C PHE A 63 -1.30 17.50 -5.62
N GLN A 64 0.00 17.19 -5.74
CA GLN A 64 0.70 16.44 -4.69
C GLN A 64 0.59 17.10 -3.31
N TRP A 65 0.64 18.44 -3.23
CA TRP A 65 0.55 19.17 -1.95
C TRP A 65 -0.84 19.10 -1.29
N LYS A 66 -1.94 19.13 -2.05
CA LYS A 66 -3.31 19.03 -1.48
C LYS A 66 -3.61 17.62 -0.98
N ASP A 67 -3.18 16.59 -1.71
CA ASP A 67 -3.29 15.20 -1.28
C ASP A 67 -2.43 14.93 -0.04
N LEU A 68 -1.19 15.45 -0.01
CA LEU A 68 -0.31 15.43 1.18
C LEU A 68 -0.98 16.06 2.42
N TYR A 69 -1.67 17.20 2.26
CA TYR A 69 -2.29 17.93 3.38
C TYR A 69 -3.54 17.24 3.96
N PHE A 70 -4.35 16.59 3.12
CA PHE A 70 -5.51 15.80 3.56
C PHE A 70 -5.06 14.46 4.19
N GLN A 71 -4.03 13.84 3.60
CA GLN A 71 -3.39 12.61 4.04
C GLN A 71 -2.75 12.73 5.44
N GLU A 72 -1.99 13.80 5.72
CA GLU A 72 -1.31 13.96 7.02
C GLU A 72 -2.28 13.87 8.21
N LYS A 73 -3.47 14.48 8.09
CA LYS A 73 -4.44 14.51 9.20
C LYS A 73 -5.12 13.18 9.48
N GLU A 74 -5.31 12.33 8.48
CA GLU A 74 -6.00 11.05 8.62
C GLU A 74 -5.03 9.90 8.94
N GLN A 75 -3.86 9.90 8.30
CA GLN A 75 -2.78 8.93 8.56
C GLN A 75 -2.20 9.12 9.96
N ILE A 76 -1.96 10.35 10.42
CA ILE A 76 -1.46 10.59 11.80
C ILE A 76 -2.46 10.08 12.84
N LYS A 77 -3.77 10.27 12.64
CA LYS A 77 -4.80 9.77 13.57
C LYS A 77 -4.78 8.24 13.67
N LEU A 78 -4.69 7.54 12.54
CA LEU A 78 -4.66 6.08 12.49
C LEU A 78 -3.35 5.52 13.07
N ILE A 79 -2.21 6.13 12.74
CA ILE A 79 -0.89 5.74 13.29
C ILE A 79 -0.84 5.95 14.81
N VAL A 80 -1.38 7.06 15.31
CA VAL A 80 -1.48 7.33 16.75
C VAL A 80 -2.42 6.33 17.42
N GLN A 81 -3.57 6.00 16.82
CA GLN A 81 -4.49 4.99 17.36
C GLN A 81 -3.83 3.61 17.48
N ILE A 82 -3.11 3.14 16.45
CA ILE A 82 -2.35 1.88 16.55
C ILE A 82 -1.29 1.97 17.62
N LYS A 83 -0.54 3.07 17.69
CA LYS A 83 0.53 3.17 18.67
C LYS A 83 -0.03 3.16 20.10
N VAL A 84 -1.21 3.74 20.29
CA VAL A 84 -1.98 3.63 21.54
C VAL A 84 -2.40 2.17 21.80
N TYR A 85 -2.92 1.45 20.80
CA TYR A 85 -3.28 0.03 20.96
C TYR A 85 -2.06 -0.90 21.18
N GLN A 86 -0.95 -0.68 20.49
CA GLN A 86 0.32 -1.37 20.70
C GLN A 86 0.88 -1.07 22.08
N ASN A 87 0.80 0.18 22.55
CA ASN A 87 1.16 0.55 23.91
C ASN A 87 0.28 -0.14 24.95
N GLN A 88 -1.02 -0.26 24.69
CA GLN A 88 -1.91 -1.02 25.56
C GLN A 88 -1.49 -2.50 25.62
N LEU A 89 -1.26 -3.14 24.48
CA LEU A 89 -0.75 -4.53 24.41
C LEU A 89 0.60 -4.67 25.12
N LYS A 90 1.50 -3.69 25.00
CA LYS A 90 2.76 -3.63 25.73
C LYS A 90 2.57 -3.65 27.24
N TYR A 91 1.65 -2.84 27.78
CA TYR A 91 1.36 -2.81 29.22
C TYR A 91 0.77 -4.14 29.73
N PHE A 92 0.05 -4.88 28.88
CA PHE A 92 -0.50 -6.19 29.24
C PHE A 92 0.52 -7.35 29.09
N ILE A 93 1.53 -7.22 28.23
CA ILE A 93 2.38 -8.35 27.79
C ILE A 93 3.88 -8.15 28.16
N GLY A 94 4.29 -6.94 28.54
CA GLY A 94 5.68 -6.63 28.90
C GLY A 94 6.63 -6.59 27.69
N LEU A 95 6.17 -6.09 26.54
CA LEU A 95 7.00 -5.94 25.33
C LEU A 95 7.83 -4.64 25.37
N SER A 96 8.81 -4.50 24.48
CA SER A 96 9.93 -3.54 24.55
C SER A 96 9.57 -2.05 24.61
N ASP A 97 10.54 -1.26 25.08
CA ASP A 97 10.49 0.20 25.05
C ASP A 97 10.54 0.75 23.63
N ILE A 98 9.60 1.66 23.35
CA ILE A 98 9.49 2.33 22.07
C ILE A 98 10.68 3.25 21.91
N ASN A 99 11.54 2.89 20.98
CA ASN A 99 12.54 3.79 20.46
C ASN A 99 11.83 4.77 19.51
N VAL A 100 12.05 6.07 19.71
CA VAL A 100 11.51 7.14 18.86
C VAL A 100 11.88 6.89 17.39
N GLY A 101 13.06 6.30 17.13
CA GLY A 101 13.49 5.91 15.79
C GLY A 101 12.56 4.90 15.10
N MET A 102 12.02 3.91 15.82
CA MET A 102 11.10 2.92 15.24
C MET A 102 9.79 3.56 14.80
N PHE A 103 9.30 4.56 15.53
CA PHE A 103 8.09 5.29 15.18
C PHE A 103 8.24 6.07 13.86
N PHE A 104 9.33 6.82 13.72
CA PHE A 104 9.60 7.55 12.46
C PHE A 104 9.83 6.61 11.28
N MET A 105 10.48 5.47 11.50
CA MET A 105 10.67 4.45 10.46
C MET A 105 9.35 3.81 10.03
N LEU A 106 8.42 3.59 10.95
CA LEU A 106 7.08 3.08 10.61
C LEU A 106 6.30 4.12 9.79
N ILE A 107 6.31 5.39 10.18
CA ILE A 107 5.71 6.48 9.38
C ILE A 107 6.32 6.51 7.98
N PHE A 108 7.64 6.35 7.88
CA PHE A 108 8.33 6.34 6.59
C PHE A 108 7.88 5.18 5.69
N VAL A 109 7.72 3.97 6.23
CA VAL A 109 7.19 2.82 5.47
C VAL A 109 5.77 3.10 4.98
N GLN A 110 4.91 3.69 5.82
CA GLN A 110 3.55 4.04 5.43
C GLN A 110 3.49 5.13 4.36
N PHE A 111 4.41 6.09 4.43
CA PHE A 111 4.57 7.08 3.37
C PHE A 111 4.94 6.43 2.03
N LEU A 112 5.83 5.43 2.04
CA LEU A 112 6.22 4.72 0.81
C LEU A 112 5.06 3.89 0.23
N THR A 113 4.32 3.17 1.06
CA THR A 113 3.14 2.39 0.60
C THR A 113 2.05 3.32 0.06
N TYR A 114 1.86 4.49 0.67
CA TYR A 114 0.98 5.52 0.15
C TYR A 114 1.42 5.99 -1.24
N GLN A 115 2.70 6.31 -1.41
CA GLN A 115 3.19 6.77 -2.71
C GLN A 115 3.01 5.73 -3.80
N TYR A 116 3.15 4.44 -3.47
CA TYR A 116 2.77 3.36 -4.37
C TYR A 116 1.27 3.40 -4.69
N ALA A 117 0.40 3.51 -3.68
CA ALA A 117 -1.05 3.50 -3.88
C ALA A 117 -1.52 4.68 -4.75
N VAL A 118 -0.96 5.87 -4.57
CA VAL A 118 -1.26 7.01 -5.45
C VAL A 118 -0.82 6.73 -6.89
N SER A 119 0.39 6.19 -7.10
CA SER A 119 0.89 5.84 -8.43
C SER A 119 0.01 4.81 -9.13
N TYR A 120 -0.44 3.79 -8.40
CA TYR A 120 -1.29 2.73 -8.94
C TYR A 120 -2.73 3.21 -9.17
N GLY A 121 -3.28 4.05 -8.28
CA GLY A 121 -4.59 4.68 -8.49
C GLY A 121 -4.61 5.58 -9.73
N LEU A 122 -3.52 6.32 -9.99
CA LEU A 122 -3.33 7.08 -11.22
C LEU A 122 -3.25 6.15 -12.44
N LEU A 123 -2.52 5.03 -12.37
CA LEU A 123 -2.49 4.07 -13.47
C LEU A 123 -3.90 3.54 -13.80
N LEU A 124 -4.65 3.13 -12.78
CA LEU A 124 -6.01 2.62 -12.97
C LEU A 124 -6.97 3.67 -13.52
N SER A 125 -6.89 4.93 -13.08
CA SER A 125 -7.74 6.00 -13.62
C SER A 125 -7.43 6.34 -15.07
N THR A 126 -6.19 6.14 -15.53
CA THR A 126 -5.84 6.31 -16.94
C THR A 126 -6.32 5.17 -17.83
N VAL A 127 -6.31 3.92 -17.33
CA VAL A 127 -6.68 2.73 -18.10
C VAL A 127 -8.20 2.50 -18.12
N ILE A 128 -8.89 2.82 -17.03
CA ILE A 128 -10.32 2.56 -16.87
C ILE A 128 -11.10 3.85 -17.14
N PRO A 129 -12.03 3.86 -18.12
CA PRO A 129 -12.75 5.09 -18.48
C PRO A 129 -13.92 5.43 -17.54
N LYS A 130 -14.37 4.50 -16.70
CA LYS A 130 -15.55 4.66 -15.83
C LYS A 130 -15.23 4.41 -14.35
N ILE A 131 -15.64 5.32 -13.48
CA ILE A 131 -15.40 5.25 -12.04
C ILE A 131 -16.11 4.05 -11.39
N GLU A 132 -17.31 3.69 -11.85
CA GLU A 132 -18.07 2.56 -11.31
C GLU A 132 -17.35 1.23 -11.54
N VAL A 133 -16.64 1.12 -12.67
CA VAL A 133 -15.83 -0.05 -13.00
C VAL A 133 -14.56 -0.06 -12.16
N ALA A 134 -13.89 1.09 -12.03
CA ALA A 134 -12.65 1.19 -11.26
C ALA A 134 -12.87 0.87 -9.76
N THR A 135 -13.90 1.45 -9.15
CA THR A 135 -14.23 1.25 -7.73
C THR A 135 -14.63 -0.19 -7.40
N ALA A 136 -15.23 -0.93 -8.34
CA ALA A 136 -15.50 -2.36 -8.19
C ALA A 136 -14.25 -3.23 -8.41
N LEU A 137 -13.37 -2.85 -9.34
CA LEU A 137 -12.20 -3.65 -9.71
C LEU A 137 -11.07 -3.56 -8.69
N VAL A 138 -10.87 -2.41 -8.06
CA VAL A 138 -9.77 -2.17 -7.09
C VAL A 138 -9.76 -3.16 -5.94
N PRO A 139 -10.85 -3.37 -5.16
CA PRO A 139 -10.85 -4.40 -4.13
C PRO A 139 -10.64 -5.81 -4.71
N ALA A 140 -11.19 -6.10 -5.90
CA ALA A 140 -11.02 -7.40 -6.54
C ALA A 140 -9.56 -7.70 -6.94
N LEU A 141 -8.77 -6.68 -7.28
CA LEU A 141 -7.34 -6.81 -7.55
C LEU A 141 -6.49 -6.77 -6.28
N VAL A 142 -6.84 -5.91 -5.32
CA VAL A 142 -6.09 -5.75 -4.07
C VAL A 142 -6.13 -7.02 -3.22
N ILE A 143 -7.29 -7.69 -3.11
CA ILE A 143 -7.44 -8.87 -2.24
C ILE A 143 -6.46 -10.01 -2.62
N PRO A 144 -6.29 -10.40 -3.90
CA PRO A 144 -5.25 -11.36 -4.30
C PRO A 144 -3.84 -10.92 -3.93
N PHE A 145 -3.47 -9.65 -4.19
CA PHE A 145 -2.15 -9.13 -3.83
C PHE A 145 -1.93 -9.10 -2.31
N MET A 146 -3.01 -8.92 -1.54
CA MET A 146 -3.02 -8.98 -0.09
C MET A 146 -2.76 -10.41 0.41
N ILE A 147 -3.41 -11.43 -0.17
CA ILE A 147 -3.19 -12.84 0.21
C ILE A 147 -1.73 -13.24 -0.04
N LEU A 148 -1.16 -12.77 -1.14
CA LEU A 148 0.26 -12.96 -1.49
C LEU A 148 1.22 -12.13 -0.63
N GLY A 149 0.71 -11.28 0.28
CA GLY A 149 1.48 -10.41 1.16
C GLY A 149 2.22 -11.09 2.32
N GLY A 150 2.21 -12.42 2.40
CA GLY A 150 2.98 -13.20 3.38
C GLY A 150 2.35 -13.37 4.76
N PHE A 151 1.24 -12.66 5.07
CA PHE A 151 0.55 -12.79 6.35
C PHE A 151 -0.42 -13.99 6.41
N PHE A 152 -1.25 -14.19 5.38
CA PHE A 152 -2.24 -15.28 5.35
C PHE A 152 -1.64 -16.63 5.00
N VAL A 153 -0.62 -16.62 4.15
CA VAL A 153 0.10 -17.80 3.66
C VAL A 153 1.59 -17.51 3.77
N ASN A 154 2.33 -18.40 4.43
CA ASN A 154 3.79 -18.31 4.50
C ASN A 154 4.38 -18.32 3.08
N GLN A 155 5.46 -17.57 2.85
CA GLN A 155 6.02 -17.42 1.50
C GLN A 155 6.50 -18.74 0.89
N ASP A 156 6.94 -19.68 1.72
CA ASP A 156 7.37 -21.01 1.31
C ASP A 156 6.22 -21.86 0.76
N ASN A 157 4.97 -21.53 1.10
CA ASN A 157 3.77 -22.27 0.70
C ASN A 157 3.11 -21.68 -0.56
N ILE A 158 3.66 -20.63 -1.16
CA ILE A 158 3.08 -19.99 -2.35
C ILE A 158 3.49 -20.77 -3.61
N PRO A 159 2.54 -21.21 -4.46
CA PRO A 159 2.85 -21.94 -5.68
C PRO A 159 3.71 -21.12 -6.66
N TYR A 160 4.61 -21.79 -7.39
CA TYR A 160 5.59 -21.14 -8.27
C TYR A 160 4.99 -20.17 -9.31
N ILE A 161 3.78 -20.48 -9.80
CA ILE A 161 3.05 -19.67 -10.77
C ILE A 161 2.76 -18.25 -10.25
N PHE A 162 2.59 -18.09 -8.94
CA PHE A 162 2.25 -16.80 -8.32
C PHE A 162 3.47 -15.98 -7.88
N TYR A 163 4.70 -16.52 -7.95
CA TYR A 163 5.90 -15.79 -7.51
C TYR A 163 6.04 -14.40 -8.15
N PRO A 164 5.88 -14.20 -9.48
CA PRO A 164 6.00 -12.88 -10.08
C PRO A 164 5.04 -11.86 -9.47
N PHE A 165 3.82 -12.27 -9.15
CA PHE A 165 2.81 -11.41 -8.53
C PHE A 165 3.14 -11.11 -7.06
N THR A 166 3.80 -12.01 -6.35
CA THR A 166 4.29 -11.74 -4.99
C THR A 166 5.34 -10.64 -4.98
N TYR A 167 6.22 -10.61 -5.98
CA TYR A 167 7.26 -9.58 -6.08
C TYR A 167 6.74 -8.20 -6.46
N LEU A 168 5.56 -8.13 -7.07
CA LEU A 168 4.88 -6.86 -7.40
C LEU A 168 4.01 -6.34 -6.24
N SER A 169 3.71 -7.19 -5.24
CA SER A 169 2.81 -6.82 -4.15
C SER A 169 3.47 -5.86 -3.17
N MET A 170 3.02 -4.59 -3.15
CA MET A 170 3.44 -3.66 -2.09
C MET A 170 3.02 -4.12 -0.69
N PHE A 171 1.96 -4.94 -0.56
CA PHE A 171 1.47 -5.42 0.73
C PHE A 171 2.49 -6.33 1.40
N LYS A 172 3.20 -7.15 0.61
CA LYS A 172 4.31 -7.97 1.08
C LYS A 172 5.38 -7.09 1.74
N TYR A 173 5.94 -6.15 0.97
CA TYR A 173 7.07 -5.36 1.45
C TYR A 173 6.70 -4.36 2.54
N GLY A 174 5.49 -3.79 2.51
CA GLY A 174 4.99 -2.91 3.56
C GLY A 174 4.79 -3.65 4.88
N PHE A 175 4.23 -4.87 4.82
CA PHE A 175 4.07 -5.74 5.98
C PHE A 175 5.42 -6.19 6.54
N GLU A 176 6.28 -6.78 5.72
CA GLU A 176 7.61 -7.22 6.14
C GLU A 176 8.42 -6.08 6.77
N ALA A 177 8.46 -4.90 6.13
CA ALA A 177 9.17 -3.75 6.67
C ALA A 177 8.62 -3.29 8.04
N SER A 178 7.30 -3.39 8.25
CA SER A 178 6.65 -3.02 9.51
C SER A 178 6.92 -4.04 10.62
N VAL A 179 6.90 -5.33 10.30
CA VAL A 179 7.25 -6.43 11.22
C VAL A 179 8.72 -6.34 11.60
N ILE A 180 9.63 -6.24 10.63
CA ILE A 180 11.07 -6.08 10.90
C ILE A 180 11.31 -4.84 11.76
N ASN A 181 10.67 -3.71 11.46
CA ASN A 181 10.86 -2.50 12.26
C ASN A 181 10.43 -2.62 13.73
N GLU A 182 9.50 -3.52 14.05
CA GLU A 182 9.02 -3.76 15.41
C GLU A 182 9.83 -4.84 16.13
N PHE A 183 10.21 -5.91 15.43
CA PHE A 183 10.73 -7.14 16.04
C PHE A 183 12.25 -7.38 15.83
N ASP A 184 12.95 -6.58 15.02
CA ASP A 184 14.38 -6.78 14.69
C ASP A 184 15.32 -6.41 15.85
N ASP A 185 15.04 -5.30 16.54
CA ASP A 185 15.92 -4.77 17.60
C ASP A 185 15.61 -5.34 19.00
N VAL A 186 14.68 -6.29 19.11
CA VAL A 186 14.12 -6.74 20.39
C VAL A 186 14.20 -8.25 20.50
N ASN A 187 14.94 -8.73 21.51
CA ASN A 187 14.96 -10.14 21.85
C ASN A 187 13.74 -10.46 22.73
N TYR A 188 12.75 -11.14 22.16
CA TYR A 188 11.61 -11.64 22.90
C TYR A 188 11.94 -13.00 23.49
N GLU A 189 11.74 -13.19 24.79
CA GLU A 189 11.83 -14.50 25.41
C GLU A 189 10.42 -15.09 25.54
N CYS A 190 10.10 -16.12 24.75
CA CYS A 190 8.85 -16.88 24.97
C CYS A 190 8.97 -17.92 26.08
N MET A 191 10.21 -18.30 26.43
CA MET A 191 10.53 -19.14 27.57
C MET A 191 11.80 -18.62 28.26
N PRO A 192 11.96 -18.87 29.56
CA PRO A 192 13.22 -18.62 30.24
C PRO A 192 14.36 -19.33 29.51
N GLY A 193 15.25 -18.57 28.87
CA GLY A 193 16.38 -19.11 28.12
C GLY A 193 16.11 -19.56 26.68
N ASN A 194 14.89 -19.44 26.14
CA ASN A 194 14.64 -19.63 24.69
C ASN A 194 14.10 -18.35 24.04
N PRO A 195 14.89 -17.68 23.19
CA PRO A 195 14.43 -16.53 22.45
C PRO A 195 13.42 -16.96 21.38
N CYS A 196 12.35 -16.18 21.26
CA CYS A 196 11.42 -16.20 20.14
C CYS A 196 11.80 -15.14 19.13
N LYS A 197 11.85 -15.55 17.86
CA LYS A 197 12.07 -14.65 16.74
C LYS A 197 10.85 -14.63 15.84
N PRO A 198 9.96 -13.62 15.97
CA PRO A 198 8.78 -13.49 15.14
C PRO A 198 9.09 -13.45 13.63
N ILE A 199 10.24 -12.91 13.26
CA ILE A 199 10.72 -12.81 11.87
C ILE A 199 10.93 -14.21 11.25
N GLU A 200 11.54 -15.14 11.98
CA GLU A 200 11.77 -16.51 11.53
C GLU A 200 10.45 -17.31 11.45
N MET A 201 9.49 -17.04 12.34
CA MET A 201 8.16 -17.70 12.30
C MET A 201 7.33 -17.33 11.07
N LEU A 202 7.55 -16.13 10.52
CA LEU A 202 6.86 -15.62 9.33
C LEU A 202 7.62 -15.93 8.02
N SER A 203 8.76 -16.64 8.10
CA SER A 203 9.66 -16.91 6.96
C SER A 203 10.05 -15.63 6.21
N ILE A 204 10.30 -14.52 6.92
CA ILE A 204 10.72 -13.26 6.30
C ILE A 204 12.22 -13.32 6.02
N THR A 205 12.60 -13.36 4.74
CA THR A 205 14.01 -13.46 4.31
C THR A 205 14.64 -12.12 3.93
N LEU A 206 13.81 -11.09 3.72
CA LEU A 206 14.24 -9.76 3.29
C LEU A 206 14.70 -8.91 4.47
N THR A 207 15.71 -8.08 4.25
CA THR A 207 16.19 -7.12 5.25
C THR A 207 15.33 -5.86 5.29
N LYS A 208 15.41 -5.14 6.41
CA LYS A 208 14.71 -3.86 6.62
C LYS A 208 14.93 -2.86 5.47
N TRP A 209 16.16 -2.78 4.94
CA TRP A 209 16.51 -1.82 3.88
C TRP A 209 16.04 -2.29 2.50
N GLU A 210 16.13 -3.58 2.21
CA GLU A 210 15.68 -4.14 0.94
C GLU A 210 14.18 -3.92 0.71
N CYS A 211 13.32 -4.20 1.70
CA CYS A 211 11.88 -3.95 1.58
C CYS A 211 11.59 -2.47 1.22
N ARG A 212 12.33 -1.53 1.83
CA ARG A 212 12.16 -0.10 1.59
C ARG A 212 12.62 0.33 0.20
N TYR A 213 13.77 -0.15 -0.27
CA TYR A 213 14.25 0.14 -1.61
C TYR A 213 13.33 -0.46 -2.68
N ILE A 214 12.81 -1.66 -2.46
CA ILE A 214 11.85 -2.28 -3.37
C ILE A 214 10.54 -1.47 -3.42
N LEU A 215 10.01 -1.03 -2.27
CA LEU A 215 8.83 -0.16 -2.25
C LEU A 215 9.04 1.15 -3.02
N ILE A 216 10.19 1.80 -2.85
CA ILE A 216 10.55 3.01 -3.62
C ILE A 216 10.60 2.70 -5.12
N GLY A 217 11.32 1.64 -5.50
CA GLY A 217 11.45 1.22 -6.89
C GLY A 217 10.11 0.91 -7.54
N LEU A 218 9.23 0.22 -6.82
CA LEU A 218 7.87 -0.08 -7.27
C LEU A 218 7.00 1.18 -7.39
N ALA A 219 7.03 2.07 -6.40
CA ALA A 219 6.25 3.30 -6.42
C ALA A 219 6.66 4.23 -7.57
N VAL A 220 7.96 4.35 -7.83
CA VAL A 220 8.51 5.13 -8.96
C VAL A 220 8.22 4.42 -10.28
N GLY A 221 8.44 3.10 -10.37
CA GLY A 221 8.23 2.32 -11.58
C GLY A 221 6.79 2.38 -12.09
N ILE A 222 5.80 2.20 -11.22
CA ILE A 222 4.39 2.31 -11.59
C ILE A 222 4.04 3.73 -12.01
N ARG A 223 4.62 4.73 -11.35
CA ARG A 223 4.39 6.14 -11.70
C ARG A 223 4.91 6.47 -13.10
N MET A 224 6.12 6.00 -13.42
CA MET A 224 6.69 6.12 -14.76
C MET A 224 5.82 5.40 -15.80
N PHE A 225 5.33 4.20 -15.48
CA PHE A 225 4.44 3.47 -16.37
C PHE A 225 3.09 4.18 -16.58
N ALA A 226 2.52 4.76 -15.53
CA ALA A 226 1.30 5.56 -15.62
C ALA A 226 1.46 6.78 -16.53
N TYR A 227 2.61 7.47 -16.44
CA TYR A 227 2.90 8.58 -17.36
C TYR A 227 3.04 8.13 -18.81
N LEU A 228 3.69 6.99 -19.05
CA LEU A 228 3.80 6.43 -20.39
C LEU A 228 2.42 6.07 -20.95
N ALA A 229 1.59 5.37 -20.17
CA ALA A 229 0.22 5.03 -20.55
C ALA A 229 -0.60 6.28 -20.89
N LEU A 230 -0.50 7.30 -20.05
CA LEU A 230 -1.17 8.58 -20.26
C LEU A 230 -0.66 9.32 -21.49
N HIS A 231 0.65 9.31 -21.74
CA HIS A 231 1.24 9.93 -22.94
C HIS A 231 0.81 9.23 -24.24
N LEU A 232 0.67 7.90 -24.21
CA LEU A 232 0.18 7.12 -25.34
C LEU A 232 -1.30 7.41 -25.63
N ILE A 233 -2.12 7.57 -24.58
CA ILE A 233 -3.55 7.86 -24.70
C ILE A 233 -3.80 9.33 -25.08
N SER A 234 -2.95 10.26 -24.65
CA SER A 234 -3.16 11.70 -24.84
C SER A 234 -2.81 12.23 -26.23
N SER A 235 -2.24 11.43 -27.13
CA SER A 235 -2.01 11.84 -28.52
C SER A 235 -3.36 11.97 -29.26
N PRO A 236 -3.87 13.19 -29.48
CA PRO A 236 -5.17 13.37 -30.08
C PRO A 236 -5.08 13.17 -31.59
N GLU A 237 -6.00 12.42 -32.19
CA GLU A 237 -6.32 12.65 -33.61
C GLU A 237 -6.77 14.10 -33.73
N LYS A 238 -6.05 14.90 -34.51
CA LYS A 238 -6.45 16.29 -34.80
C LYS A 238 -7.89 16.25 -35.33
N PRO A 239 -8.85 16.96 -34.72
CA PRO A 239 -10.19 17.04 -35.27
C PRO A 239 -10.06 17.57 -36.69
N LYS A 240 -10.58 16.80 -37.67
CA LYS A 240 -10.62 17.21 -39.07
C LYS A 240 -11.50 18.46 -39.16
N LEU A 241 -10.87 19.63 -39.15
CA LEU A 241 -11.52 20.90 -39.44
C LEU A 241 -12.15 20.77 -40.83
N LYS A 242 -13.48 20.72 -40.91
CA LYS A 242 -14.19 20.86 -42.18
C LYS A 242 -13.75 22.19 -42.79
N SER A 243 -13.17 22.16 -43.99
CA SER A 243 -12.78 23.38 -44.70
C SER A 243 -14.03 24.25 -44.92
N PRO A 244 -13.90 25.59 -44.91
CA PRO A 244 -15.02 26.51 -45.10
C PRO A 244 -15.89 26.21 -46.33
N GLU A 245 -15.27 25.69 -47.40
CA GLU A 245 -15.95 25.28 -48.64
C GLU A 245 -16.99 24.17 -48.41
N SER A 246 -16.72 23.20 -47.53
CA SER A 246 -17.65 22.10 -47.24
C SER A 246 -18.87 22.52 -46.42
N MET A 247 -18.79 23.65 -45.70
CA MET A 247 -19.93 24.24 -44.98
C MET A 247 -20.80 25.10 -45.90
N GLN A 248 -20.20 25.81 -46.87
CA GLN A 248 -20.94 26.57 -47.87
C GLN A 248 -21.72 25.67 -48.83
N ILE A 249 -21.18 24.50 -49.21
CA ILE A 249 -21.88 23.53 -50.07
C ILE A 249 -23.08 22.88 -49.35
N GLN A 250 -23.04 22.73 -48.02
CA GLN A 250 -24.20 22.23 -47.25
C GLN A 250 -25.29 23.30 -47.10
N ASN A 251 -24.93 24.56 -46.91
CA ASN A 251 -25.90 25.65 -46.75
C ASN A 251 -26.59 26.04 -48.08
N ASN A 252 -25.96 25.81 -49.23
CA ASN A 252 -26.54 26.07 -50.55
C ASN A 252 -27.43 24.94 -51.09
N LYS A 253 -27.65 23.86 -50.31
CA LYS A 253 -28.51 22.71 -50.67
C LYS A 253 -29.84 22.68 -49.92
N ILE A 254 -30.19 23.73 -49.19
CA ILE A 254 -31.48 23.96 -48.52
C ILE A 254 -32.18 25.10 -49.25
#